data_AF-A0AA42QYI8-F1
#
_entry.id   AF-A0AA42QYI8-F1
#
_cell.length_a   1.000
_cell.length_b   1.000
_cell.length_c   1.000
_cell.angle_alpha   90.00
_cell.angle_beta   90.00
_cell.angle_gamma   90.00
#
_symmetry.space_group_name_H-M   'P 1'
#
loop_
_entity.id
_entity.type
_entity.pdbx_description
1 polymer ?
#
loop_
_entity_poly.entity_id
_entity_poly.type
_entity_poly.pdbx_seq_one_letter_code
_entity_poly.pdbx_strand_id
1 'polypeptide(L)'
;MTSRRDWQLQQLGITQWALRRPTALQGEIAIAIPAHVRLVMVAEELPALNDALIGDVLRSLKLTANQVLQLTPDRVAMLPPDSHCNCWRMGETNDISLSGSQISSPVLEELKANPKARSALWQQICEYEHDFFPHDA
;
A
#
# COMPACT_ATOMS: atom_id res chain seq x y z
N MET A 1 -17.28 7.59 1.61
CA MET A 1 -18.12 8.13 2.71
C MET A 1 -17.44 9.40 3.21
N THR A 2 -18.15 10.52 3.36
CA THR A 2 -17.56 11.78 3.86
C THR A 2 -17.15 11.57 5.32
N SER A 3 -15.88 11.81 5.65
CA SER A 3 -15.38 11.66 7.01
C SER A 3 -15.99 12.75 7.92
N ARG A 4 -16.04 12.51 9.24
CA ARG A 4 -16.46 13.52 10.22
C ARG A 4 -15.70 14.84 10.06
N ARG A 5 -14.44 14.75 9.65
CA ARG A 5 -13.57 15.90 9.38
C ARG A 5 -14.04 16.70 8.17
N ASP A 6 -14.44 16.02 7.09
CA ASP A 6 -14.91 16.69 5.87
C ASP A 6 -16.21 17.45 6.11
N TRP A 7 -17.10 16.85 6.89
CA TRP A 7 -18.34 17.51 7.31
C TRP A 7 -18.08 18.77 8.14
N GLN A 8 -17.13 18.71 9.09
CA GLN A 8 -16.76 19.88 9.90
C GLN A 8 -16.15 21.01 9.06
N LEU A 9 -15.29 20.67 8.10
CA LEU A 9 -14.67 21.66 7.21
C LEU A 9 -15.73 22.34 6.32
N GLN A 10 -16.73 21.59 5.86
CA GLN A 10 -17.86 22.13 5.12
C GLN A 10 -18.71 23.09 5.98
N GLN A 11 -18.97 22.78 7.26
CA GLN A 11 -19.69 23.68 8.17
C GLN A 11 -18.95 25.00 8.43
N LEU A 12 -17.62 24.99 8.35
CA LEU A 12 -16.78 26.19 8.48
C LEU A 12 -16.68 27.00 7.18
N GLY A 13 -17.35 26.58 6.09
CA GLY A 13 -17.25 27.21 4.78
C GLY A 13 -15.89 27.01 4.11
N ILE A 14 -15.11 26.00 4.53
CA ILE A 14 -13.79 25.70 3.97
C ILE A 14 -13.97 24.71 2.82
N THR A 15 -13.76 25.20 1.59
CA THR A 15 -13.71 24.35 0.39
C THR A 15 -12.46 23.48 0.42
N GLN A 16 -12.64 22.16 0.38
CA GLN A 16 -11.54 21.21 0.23
C GLN A 16 -11.12 21.14 -1.24
N TRP A 17 -9.85 21.48 -1.52
CA TRP A 17 -9.25 21.33 -2.84
C TRP A 17 -8.40 20.07 -2.87
N ALA A 18 -8.65 19.18 -3.82
CA ALA A 18 -7.80 18.02 -4.10
C ALA A 18 -6.85 18.34 -5.26
N LEU A 19 -5.55 18.09 -5.08
CA LEU A 19 -4.56 18.25 -6.13
C LEU A 19 -4.74 17.16 -7.19
N ARG A 20 -4.99 17.56 -8.44
CA ARG A 20 -5.10 16.59 -9.56
C ARG A 20 -3.76 15.98 -9.97
N ARG A 21 -2.66 16.73 -9.80
CA ARG A 21 -1.29 16.27 -10.10
C ARG A 21 -0.37 16.68 -8.95
N PRO A 22 -0.31 15.90 -7.87
CA PRO A 22 0.54 16.20 -6.73
C PRO A 22 2.02 16.36 -7.13
N THR A 23 2.47 15.53 -8.08
CA THR A 23 3.84 15.52 -8.61
C THR A 23 4.23 16.74 -9.43
N ALA A 24 3.27 17.58 -9.85
CA ALA A 24 3.57 18.83 -10.57
C ALA A 24 4.08 19.95 -9.64
N LEU A 25 3.95 19.78 -8.33
CA LEU A 25 4.51 20.69 -7.34
C LEU A 25 6.03 20.46 -7.27
N GLN A 26 6.80 21.37 -7.85
CA GLN A 26 8.25 21.40 -7.71
C GLN A 26 8.60 21.94 -6.30
N GLY A 27 8.81 21.04 -5.33
CA GLY A 27 9.11 21.35 -3.92
C GLY A 27 9.07 20.12 -3.00
N GLU A 28 9.30 20.31 -1.69
CA GLU A 28 9.49 19.27 -0.65
C GLU A 28 8.26 18.37 -0.32
N ILE A 29 7.25 18.27 -1.18
CA ILE A 29 6.00 17.52 -0.90
C ILE A 29 5.96 16.17 -1.64
N ALA A 30 7.11 15.61 -2.02
CA ALA A 30 7.19 14.24 -2.50
C ALA A 30 7.32 13.29 -1.32
N ILE A 31 6.45 12.28 -1.23
CA ILE A 31 6.66 11.19 -0.27
C ILE A 31 7.86 10.39 -0.76
N ALA A 32 8.96 10.38 -0.01
CA ALA A 32 10.11 9.53 -0.32
C ALA A 32 9.95 8.16 0.34
N ILE A 33 10.32 7.09 -0.37
CA ILE A 33 10.42 5.76 0.22
C ILE A 33 11.72 5.69 1.03
N PRO A 34 11.67 5.47 2.36
CA PRO A 34 12.88 5.35 3.17
C PRO A 34 13.75 4.16 2.73
N ALA A 35 15.06 4.28 2.84
CA ALA A 35 16.02 3.27 2.36
C ALA A 35 15.90 1.88 3.02
N HIS A 36 15.28 1.78 4.21
CA HIS A 36 15.05 0.52 4.90
C HIS A 36 13.74 -0.18 4.49
N VAL A 37 12.85 0.52 3.78
CA VAL A 37 11.58 -0.03 3.31
C VAL A 37 11.83 -1.03 2.19
N ARG A 38 11.09 -2.13 2.22
CA ARG A 38 11.16 -3.23 1.25
C ARG A 38 9.80 -3.56 0.65
N LEU A 39 8.72 -3.12 1.29
CA LEU A 39 7.36 -3.29 0.81
C LEU A 39 6.55 -2.02 1.00
N VAL A 40 5.85 -1.59 -0.04
CA VAL A 40 4.77 -0.60 0.07
C VAL A 40 3.45 -1.35 0.15
N MET A 41 2.69 -1.14 1.21
CA MET A 41 1.35 -1.69 1.39
C MET A 41 0.33 -0.61 1.05
N VAL A 42 -0.61 -0.92 0.14
CA VAL A 42 -1.57 0.05 -0.37
C VAL A 42 -3.00 -0.42 -0.13
N ALA A 43 -3.77 0.39 0.59
CA ALA A 43 -5.17 0.15 0.88
C ALA A 43 -5.90 1.48 1.13
N GLU A 44 -7.20 1.54 0.84
CA GLU A 44 -8.04 2.66 1.26
C GLU A 44 -8.12 2.75 2.79
N GLU A 45 -8.37 1.61 3.44
CA GLU A 45 -8.32 1.45 4.89
C GLU A 45 -7.03 0.72 5.26
N LEU A 46 -6.06 1.46 5.79
CA LEU A 46 -4.75 0.91 6.16
C LEU A 46 -4.89 -0.04 7.37
N PRO A 47 -4.56 -1.34 7.21
CA PRO A 47 -4.68 -2.29 8.30
C PRO A 47 -3.60 -2.03 9.35
N ALA A 48 -3.82 -2.43 10.60
CA ALA A 48 -2.77 -2.33 11.61
C ALA A 48 -1.68 -3.37 11.33
N LEU A 49 -0.40 -2.97 11.30
CA LEU A 49 0.73 -3.89 11.07
C LEU A 49 0.92 -4.94 12.18
N ASN A 50 0.26 -4.76 13.32
CA ASN A 50 0.22 -5.73 14.42
C ASN A 50 -0.98 -6.70 14.34
N ASP A 51 -1.83 -6.60 13.32
CA ASP A 51 -2.85 -7.61 13.03
C ASP A 51 -2.19 -8.97 12.75
N ALA A 52 -2.73 -10.04 13.31
CA ALA A 52 -2.13 -11.37 13.25
C ALA A 52 -1.93 -11.85 11.80
N LEU A 53 -2.93 -11.67 10.94
CA LEU A 53 -2.85 -12.13 9.55
C LEU A 53 -1.84 -11.29 8.75
N ILE A 54 -1.79 -9.99 9.01
CA ILE A 54 -0.76 -9.11 8.41
C ILE A 54 0.63 -9.57 8.84
N GLY A 55 0.82 -9.84 10.14
CA GLY A 55 2.09 -10.35 10.67
C GLY A 55 2.53 -11.67 10.02
N ASP A 56 1.59 -12.59 9.77
CA ASP A 56 1.88 -13.87 9.12
C ASP A 56 2.27 -13.69 7.64
N VAL A 57 1.59 -12.81 6.90
CA VAL A 57 1.93 -12.50 5.51
C VAL A 57 3.30 -11.80 5.43
N LEU A 58 3.59 -10.84 6.30
CA LEU A 58 4.91 -10.20 6.33
C LEU A 58 6.02 -11.20 6.66
N ARG A 59 5.75 -12.15 7.57
CA ARG A 59 6.70 -13.21 7.91
C ARG A 59 6.95 -14.15 6.73
N SER A 60 5.92 -14.49 5.96
CA SER A 60 6.09 -15.33 4.77
C SER A 60 6.93 -14.63 3.69
N LEU A 61 6.85 -13.30 3.62
CA LEU A 61 7.72 -12.44 2.80
C LEU A 61 9.10 -12.16 3.42
N LYS A 62 9.44 -12.75 4.58
CA LYS A 62 10.68 -12.49 5.34
C LYS A 62 10.89 -11.01 5.72
N LEU A 63 9.80 -10.29 5.96
CA LEU A 63 9.79 -8.87 6.31
C LEU A 63 9.39 -8.64 7.77
N THR A 64 9.87 -7.53 8.31
CA THR A 64 9.40 -6.95 9.58
C THR A 64 8.47 -5.78 9.33
N ALA A 65 7.60 -5.45 10.28
CA ALA A 65 6.69 -4.30 10.19
C ALA A 65 7.43 -2.97 9.90
N ASN A 66 8.65 -2.80 10.43
CA ASN A 66 9.46 -1.61 10.21
C ASN A 66 9.94 -1.46 8.76
N GLN A 67 9.90 -2.51 7.95
CA GLN A 67 10.28 -2.48 6.53
C GLN A 67 9.08 -2.22 5.61
N VAL A 68 7.90 -1.96 6.18
CA VAL A 68 6.66 -1.74 5.44
C VAL A 68 6.26 -0.27 5.50
N LEU A 69 6.03 0.34 4.34
CA LEU A 69 5.45 1.67 4.23
C LEU A 69 3.98 1.55 3.81
N GLN A 70 3.07 2.01 4.67
CA GLN A 70 1.64 2.00 4.39
C GLN A 70 1.19 3.31 3.73
N LEU A 71 0.59 3.24 2.55
CA LEU A 71 0.10 4.39 1.80
C LEU A 71 -1.34 4.16 1.32
N THR A 72 -2.15 5.21 1.30
CA THR A 72 -3.42 5.18 0.55
C THR A 72 -3.14 5.36 -0.94
N PRO A 73 -4.04 4.93 -1.85
CA PRO A 73 -3.84 5.08 -3.30
C PRO A 73 -3.46 6.51 -3.71
N ASP A 74 -4.13 7.52 -3.15
CA ASP A 74 -3.83 8.93 -3.37
C ASP A 74 -2.40 9.32 -2.99
N ARG A 75 -1.86 8.73 -1.91
CA ARG A 75 -0.48 8.99 -1.46
C ARG A 75 0.54 8.29 -2.33
N VAL A 76 0.20 7.17 -2.94
CA VAL A 76 1.12 6.53 -3.89
C VAL A 76 1.32 7.40 -5.13
N ALA A 77 0.28 8.10 -5.59
CA ALA A 77 0.37 9.09 -6.66
C ALA A 77 1.27 10.30 -6.32
N MET A 78 1.72 10.45 -5.07
CA MET A 78 2.65 11.48 -4.62
C MET A 78 4.10 10.99 -4.54
N LEU A 79 4.38 9.71 -4.80
CA LEU A 79 5.73 9.19 -4.88
C LEU A 79 6.45 9.77 -6.11
N PRO A 80 7.78 9.96 -6.06
CA PRO A 80 8.58 10.26 -7.24
C PRO A 80 8.32 9.23 -8.36
N PRO A 81 8.29 9.65 -9.64
CA PRO A 81 7.97 8.76 -10.76
C PRO A 81 8.94 7.58 -10.89
N ASP A 82 10.20 7.76 -10.48
CA ASP A 82 11.24 6.71 -10.52
C ASP A 82 11.30 5.88 -9.23
N SER A 83 10.28 5.97 -8.37
CA SER A 83 10.22 5.16 -7.14
C SER A 83 10.10 3.68 -7.49
N HIS A 84 10.90 2.87 -6.81
CA HIS A 84 10.91 1.41 -6.98
C HIS A 84 10.80 0.72 -5.62
N CYS A 85 9.77 -0.11 -5.45
CA CYS A 85 9.59 -0.95 -4.28
C CYS A 85 8.54 -2.02 -4.58
N ASN A 86 8.70 -3.22 -4.01
CA ASN A 86 7.65 -4.24 -4.09
C ASN A 86 6.37 -3.70 -3.44
N CYS A 87 5.22 -4.09 -3.97
CA CYS A 87 3.93 -3.53 -3.60
C CYS A 87 2.94 -4.64 -3.24
N TRP A 88 2.23 -4.47 -2.13
CA TRP A 88 1.06 -5.28 -1.81
C TRP A 88 -0.20 -4.41 -1.76
N ARG A 89 -1.10 -4.66 -2.69
CA ARG A 89 -2.39 -3.98 -2.86
C ARG A 89 -3.51 -4.73 -2.16
N MET A 90 -4.30 -4.04 -1.34
CA MET A 90 -5.47 -4.62 -0.66
C MET A 90 -6.75 -3.92 -1.08
N GLY A 91 -7.71 -4.69 -1.60
CA GLY A 91 -8.96 -4.21 -2.15
C GLY A 91 -8.84 -3.71 -3.58
N GLU A 92 -9.93 -3.11 -4.09
CA GLU A 92 -10.00 -2.51 -5.43
C GLU A 92 -9.23 -1.18 -5.47
N THR A 93 -7.91 -1.28 -5.41
CA THR A 93 -7.02 -0.18 -5.75
C THR A 93 -6.86 -0.18 -7.26
N ASN A 94 -7.02 0.97 -7.93
CA ASN A 94 -6.69 1.09 -9.36
C ASN A 94 -5.20 0.83 -9.60
N ASP A 95 -4.78 0.69 -10.86
CA ASP A 95 -3.36 0.50 -11.17
C ASP A 95 -2.51 1.63 -10.59
N ILE A 96 -1.59 1.22 -9.72
CA ILE A 96 -0.68 2.09 -9.00
C ILE A 96 0.60 2.21 -9.82
N SER A 97 1.02 3.44 -10.07
CA SER A 97 2.26 3.76 -10.77
C SER A 97 3.46 3.68 -9.80
N LEU A 98 3.79 2.46 -9.36
CA LEU A 98 4.98 2.14 -8.57
C LEU A 98 5.72 0.98 -9.24
N SER A 99 7.00 1.20 -9.53
CA SER A 99 7.84 0.18 -10.15
C SER A 99 8.22 -0.92 -9.14
N GLY A 100 8.30 -2.16 -9.59
CA GLY A 100 8.58 -3.33 -8.77
C GLY A 100 7.45 -4.37 -8.83
N SER A 101 7.65 -5.50 -8.15
CA SER A 101 6.68 -6.60 -8.20
C SER A 101 5.45 -6.29 -7.36
N GLN A 102 4.28 -6.56 -7.92
CA GLN A 102 3.01 -6.22 -7.32
C GLN A 102 2.19 -7.48 -7.05
N ILE A 103 1.79 -7.65 -5.79
CA ILE A 103 0.80 -8.65 -5.39
C ILE A 103 -0.48 -7.97 -4.94
N SER A 104 -1.60 -8.66 -5.08
CA SER A 104 -2.92 -8.11 -4.77
C SER A 104 -3.76 -9.11 -3.98
N SER A 105 -4.56 -8.58 -3.06
CA SER A 105 -5.56 -9.33 -2.31
C SER A 105 -6.84 -8.52 -2.16
N PRO A 106 -7.95 -9.16 -1.78
CA PRO A 106 -9.11 -8.45 -1.23
C PRO A 106 -8.74 -7.63 0.02
N VAL A 107 -9.70 -6.83 0.49
CA VAL A 107 -9.59 -6.10 1.76
C VAL A 107 -9.35 -7.07 2.93
N LEU A 108 -8.74 -6.58 4.02
CA LEU A 108 -8.29 -7.43 5.13
C LEU A 108 -9.41 -8.32 5.69
N GLU A 109 -10.61 -7.78 5.89
CA GLU A 109 -11.73 -8.54 6.46
C GLU A 109 -12.17 -9.70 5.56
N GLU A 110 -12.18 -9.50 4.24
CA GLU A 110 -12.45 -10.59 3.29
C GLU A 110 -11.30 -11.59 3.25
N LEU A 111 -10.05 -11.13 3.28
CA LEU A 111 -8.87 -12.01 3.33
C LEU A 111 -8.86 -12.88 4.59
N LYS A 112 -9.34 -12.36 5.73
CA LYS A 112 -9.56 -13.12 6.97
C LYS A 112 -10.68 -14.15 6.83
N ALA A 113 -11.78 -13.80 6.16
CA ALA A 113 -12.94 -14.67 6.01
C ALA A 113 -12.77 -15.75 4.93
N ASN A 114 -11.91 -15.55 3.94
CA ASN A 114 -11.84 -16.38 2.74
C ASN A 114 -10.50 -17.16 2.61
N PRO A 115 -10.49 -18.48 2.92
CA PRO A 115 -9.30 -19.32 2.74
C PRO A 115 -8.78 -19.36 1.30
N LYS A 116 -9.66 -19.31 0.30
CA LYS A 116 -9.25 -19.31 -1.12
C LYS A 116 -8.49 -18.04 -1.47
N ALA A 117 -8.90 -16.88 -0.93
CA ALA A 117 -8.19 -15.62 -1.11
C ALA A 117 -6.77 -15.69 -0.53
N ARG A 118 -6.58 -16.33 0.63
CA ARG A 118 -5.26 -16.55 1.22
C ARG A 118 -4.39 -17.46 0.36
N SER A 119 -4.94 -18.57 -0.14
CA SER A 119 -4.22 -19.45 -1.06
C SER A 119 -3.83 -18.75 -2.37
N ALA A 120 -4.73 -17.93 -2.92
CA ALA A 120 -4.45 -17.15 -4.12
C ALA A 120 -3.35 -16.09 -3.88
N LEU A 121 -3.36 -15.42 -2.72
CA LEU A 121 -2.28 -14.51 -2.33
C LEU A 121 -0.94 -15.24 -2.21
N TRP A 122 -0.93 -16.42 -1.59
CA TRP A 122 0.28 -17.24 -1.49
C TRP A 122 0.81 -17.67 -2.87
N GLN A 123 -0.08 -18.06 -3.78
CA GLN A 123 0.30 -18.40 -5.14
C GLN A 123 0.97 -17.22 -5.86
N GLN A 124 0.42 -16.00 -5.73
CA GLN A 124 1.05 -14.79 -6.28
C GLN A 124 2.45 -14.56 -5.68
N ILE A 125 2.63 -14.76 -4.37
CA ILE A 125 3.94 -14.62 -3.72
C ILE A 125 4.96 -15.61 -4.30
N CYS A 126 4.54 -16.85 -4.57
CA CYS A 126 5.39 -17.84 -5.24
C CYS A 126 5.74 -17.42 -6.68
N GLU A 127 4.79 -16.86 -7.44
CA GLU A 127 5.04 -16.41 -8.82
C GLU A 127 6.09 -15.29 -8.89
N TYR A 128 6.17 -14.44 -7.86
CA TYR A 128 7.14 -13.35 -7.73
C TYR A 128 8.29 -13.68 -6.75
N GLU A 129 8.60 -14.96 -6.53
CA GLU A 129 9.58 -15.37 -5.52
C GLU A 129 10.96 -14.68 -5.69
N HIS A 130 11.41 -14.48 -6.93
CA HIS A 130 12.70 -13.86 -7.24
C HIS A 130 12.79 -12.40 -6.76
N ASP A 131 11.66 -11.70 -6.74
CA ASP A 131 11.60 -10.28 -6.37
C ASP A 131 11.44 -10.08 -4.87
N PHE A 132 10.73 -11.00 -4.20
CA PHE A 132 10.55 -10.97 -2.75
C PHE A 132 11.72 -11.64 -2.00
N PHE A 133 12.40 -12.59 -2.65
CA PHE A 133 13.47 -13.40 -2.06
C PHE A 133 14.76 -13.39 -2.89
N PRO A 134 15.35 -12.21 -3.21
CA PRO A 134 16.48 -12.12 -4.14
C PRO A 134 17.79 -12.75 -3.60
N HIS A 135 17.84 -13.14 -2.32
CA HIS A 135 19.02 -13.74 -1.68
C HIS A 135 18.90 -15.25 -1.47
N ASP A 136 17.78 -15.87 -1.86
CA ASP A 136 17.58 -17.32 -1.77
C ASP A 136 17.90 -18.06 -3.09
N ALA A 137 18.28 -17.31 -4.14
CA ALA A 137 18.67 -17.82 -5.45
C ALA A 137 20.19 -18.03 -5.58
#